data_AF-A0A1B6NYQ5-F1
#
_entry.id   AF-A0A1B6NYQ5-F1
#
_cell.length_a   1.000
_cell.length_b   1.000
_cell.length_c   1.000
_cell.angle_alpha   90.00
_cell.angle_beta   90.00
_cell.angle_gamma   90.00
#
_symmetry.space_group_name_H-M   'P 1'
#
loop_
_entity.id
_entity.type
_entity.pdbx_description
1 polymer ?
#
loop_
_entity_poly.entity_id
_entity_poly.type
_entity_poly.pdbx_seq_one_letter_code
_entity_poly.pdbx_strand_id
1 'polypeptide(L)'
;MEDSKFEASITDDRPILVSKQEIEKRRRINFDTLGSFAVDNIPINPDTQHIFQDFEEGKIATSKEVKALLHAHYTKIALEDN
;
A
#
# COMPACT_ATOMS: atom_id res chain seq x y z
N MET A 1 34.16 -6.55 -9.73
CA MET A 1 33.65 -7.24 -8.54
C MET A 1 32.71 -6.24 -7.90
N GLU A 2 31.45 -6.21 -8.35
CA GLU A 2 30.35 -7.01 -7.78
C GLU A 2 30.02 -6.44 -6.38
N ASP A 3 28.87 -5.87 -6.08
CA ASP A 3 27.53 -6.10 -6.61
C ASP A 3 26.70 -4.80 -6.61
N SER A 4 26.31 -4.34 -7.80
CA SER A 4 25.13 -3.49 -7.92
C SER A 4 23.94 -4.41 -7.69
N LYS A 5 23.53 -4.52 -6.42
CA LYS A 5 22.31 -5.22 -6.02
C LYS A 5 21.15 -4.44 -6.63
N PHE A 6 20.81 -4.81 -7.86
CA PHE A 6 19.50 -4.57 -8.45
C PHE A 6 18.48 -4.94 -7.38
N GLU A 7 17.91 -3.94 -6.69
CA GLU A 7 16.65 -4.15 -6.02
C GLU A 7 15.70 -4.57 -7.11
N ALA A 8 15.31 -5.84 -7.06
CA ALA A 8 14.35 -6.40 -7.97
C ALA A 8 13.19 -5.41 -8.04
N SER A 9 13.01 -4.81 -9.21
CA SER A 9 11.73 -4.23 -9.58
C SER A 9 10.74 -5.37 -9.37
N ILE A 10 10.06 -5.36 -8.23
CA ILE A 10 8.84 -6.13 -8.03
C ILE A 10 7.90 -5.49 -9.04
N THR A 11 7.94 -5.97 -10.28
CA THR A 11 6.87 -5.75 -11.24
C THR A 11 5.68 -6.42 -10.62
N ASP A 12 4.97 -5.66 -9.81
CA ASP A 12 3.79 -6.10 -9.11
C ASP A 12 2.72 -6.29 -10.18
N ASP A 13 2.59 -7.57 -10.60
CA ASP A 13 1.83 -8.10 -11.74
C ASP A 13 0.32 -7.88 -11.65
N ARG A 14 -0.16 -7.16 -10.63
CA ARG A 14 -1.58 -6.87 -10.47
C ARG A 14 -2.07 -5.96 -11.60
N PRO A 15 -3.13 -6.36 -12.32
CA PRO A 15 -3.70 -5.50 -13.36
C PRO A 15 -4.27 -4.22 -12.73
N ILE A 16 -4.23 -3.13 -13.49
CA ILE A 16 -4.90 -1.88 -13.11
C ILE A 16 -6.41 -2.07 -13.33
N LEU A 17 -7.20 -1.91 -12.27
CA LEU A 17 -8.64 -2.21 -12.23
C LEU A 17 -9.54 -0.97 -12.31
N VAL A 18 -8.97 0.23 -12.26
CA VAL A 18 -9.73 1.50 -12.25
C VAL A 18 -9.18 2.49 -13.29
N SER A 19 -9.93 3.58 -13.54
CA SER A 19 -9.54 4.58 -14.53
C SER A 19 -8.35 5.43 -14.07
N LYS A 20 -7.63 6.03 -15.02
CA LYS A 20 -6.55 6.99 -14.73
C LYS A 20 -7.02 8.16 -13.86
N GLN A 21 -8.22 8.66 -14.10
CA GLN A 21 -8.81 9.75 -13.30
C GLN A 21 -9.02 9.33 -11.84
N GLU A 22 -9.43 8.08 -11.61
CA GLU A 22 -9.59 7.56 -10.25
C GLU A 22 -8.21 7.38 -9.57
N ILE A 23 -7.19 6.92 -10.31
CA ILE A 23 -5.80 6.84 -9.81
C ILE A 23 -5.29 8.22 -9.40
N GLU A 24 -5.44 9.24 -10.25
CA GLU A 24 -5.02 10.62 -9.93
C GLU A 24 -5.71 11.15 -8.67
N LYS A 25 -7.02 10.90 -8.55
CA LYS A 25 -7.78 11.26 -7.36
C LYS A 25 -7.25 10.55 -6.11
N ARG A 26 -6.98 9.25 -6.19
CA ARG A 26 -6.44 8.46 -5.06
C ARG A 26 -5.04 8.92 -4.66
N ARG A 27 -4.16 9.19 -5.63
CA ARG A 27 -2.82 9.75 -5.38
C ARG A 27 -2.88 11.07 -4.61
N ARG A 28 -3.78 11.97 -5.03
CA ARG A 28 -4.00 13.23 -4.32
C ARG A 28 -4.47 13.01 -2.88
N ILE A 29 -5.47 12.15 -2.68
CA ILE A 29 -5.99 11.83 -1.33
C ILE A 29 -4.88 11.21 -0.47
N ASN A 30 -4.08 10.31 -1.02
CA ASN A 30 -2.98 9.67 -0.32
C ASN A 30 -1.92 10.69 0.10
N PHE A 31 -1.51 11.57 -0.81
CA PHE A 31 -0.59 12.66 -0.52
C PHE A 31 -1.08 13.56 0.63
N ASP A 32 -2.35 14.00 0.57
CA ASP A 32 -2.95 14.84 1.62
C ASP A 32 -2.99 14.10 2.98
N THR A 33 -3.34 12.81 2.96
CA THR A 33 -3.39 11.96 4.17
C THR A 33 -2.01 11.77 4.80
N LEU A 34 -1.00 11.45 3.99
CA LEU A 34 0.39 11.31 4.44
C LEU A 34 0.96 12.63 4.97
N GLY A 35 0.58 13.75 4.34
CA GLY A 35 0.91 15.09 4.83
C GLY A 35 0.35 15.34 6.24
N SER A 36 -0.91 14.98 6.49
CA SER A 36 -1.50 15.07 7.85
C SER A 36 -0.78 14.18 8.86
N PHE A 37 -0.45 12.94 8.49
CA PHE A 37 0.29 12.04 9.39
C PHE A 37 1.68 12.58 9.75
N ALA A 38 2.37 13.19 8.77
CA ALA A 38 3.68 13.80 9.00
C ALA A 38 3.60 14.99 9.97
N VAL A 39 2.56 15.83 9.86
CA VAL A 39 2.33 16.96 10.78
C VAL A 39 2.09 16.46 12.21
N ASP A 40 1.32 15.39 12.37
CA ASP A 40 0.94 14.82 13.66
C ASP A 40 1.97 13.80 14.21
N ASN A 41 3.09 13.58 13.52
CA ASN A 41 4.10 12.55 13.83
C ASN A 41 3.51 11.13 14.00
N ILE A 42 2.51 10.78 13.18
CA ILE A 42 1.90 9.46 13.19
C ILE A 42 2.75 8.51 12.32
N PRO A 43 3.32 7.44 12.88
CA PRO A 43 4.11 6.49 12.11
C PRO A 43 3.23 5.63 11.20
N ILE A 44 3.76 5.29 10.03
CA ILE A 44 3.14 4.39 9.07
C ILE A 44 3.71 2.99 9.28
N ASN A 45 2.86 1.96 9.23
CA ASN A 45 3.31 0.59 9.29
C ASN A 45 3.90 0.17 7.92
N PRO A 46 5.23 -0.04 7.81
CA PRO A 46 5.88 -0.39 6.55
C PRO A 46 5.37 -1.72 5.96
N ASP A 47 4.96 -2.67 6.80
CA ASP A 47 4.53 -4.01 6.36
C ASP A 47 3.19 -3.98 5.63
N THR A 48 2.38 -2.95 5.88
CA THR A 48 1.07 -2.78 5.23
C THR A 48 1.05 -1.68 4.17
N GLN A 49 2.13 -0.92 4.02
CA GLN A 49 2.15 0.25 3.14
C GLN A 49 1.89 -0.10 1.67
N HIS A 50 2.38 -1.26 1.23
CA HIS A 50 2.15 -1.76 -0.13
C HIS A 50 0.65 -1.92 -0.46
N ILE A 51 -0.20 -2.25 0.52
CA ILE A 51 -1.66 -2.39 0.34
C ILE A 51 -2.28 -1.04 -0.05
N PHE A 52 -1.81 0.04 0.57
CA PHE A 52 -2.29 1.39 0.26
C PHE A 52 -1.76 1.89 -1.09
N GLN A 53 -0.50 1.57 -1.42
CA GLN A 53 0.09 1.87 -2.73
C GLN A 53 -0.65 1.13 -3.86
N ASP A 54 -1.00 -0.13 -3.65
CA ASP A 54 -1.78 -0.90 -4.63
C ASP A 54 -3.18 -0.33 -4.83
N PHE A 55 -3.81 0.17 -3.77
CA PHE A 55 -5.09 0.86 -3.87
C PHE A 55 -4.94 2.19 -4.61
N GLU A 56 -3.91 2.98 -4.30
CA GLU A 56 -3.58 4.24 -4.95
C GLU A 56 -3.36 4.07 -6.45
N GLU A 57 -2.57 3.07 -6.83
CA GLU A 57 -2.22 2.74 -8.22
C GLU A 57 -3.33 1.95 -8.95
N GLY A 58 -4.47 1.74 -8.29
CA GLY A 58 -5.64 1.13 -8.91
C GLY A 58 -5.55 -0.38 -9.09
N LYS A 59 -4.53 -1.03 -8.54
CA LYS A 59 -4.37 -2.50 -8.50
C LYS A 59 -5.36 -3.16 -7.54
N ILE A 60 -5.76 -2.44 -6.49
CA ILE A 60 -6.89 -2.80 -5.63
C ILE A 60 -8.07 -1.87 -5.96
N ALA A 61 -9.18 -2.45 -6.39
CA ALA A 61 -10.32 -1.66 -6.85
C ALA A 61 -11.11 -1.02 -5.69
N THR A 62 -11.20 -1.70 -4.54
CA THR A 62 -12.16 -1.35 -3.47
C THR A 62 -11.53 -1.26 -2.08
N SER A 63 -12.10 -0.38 -1.25
CA SER A 63 -11.72 -0.29 0.17
C SER A 63 -12.10 -1.54 0.98
N LYS A 64 -13.07 -2.33 0.51
CA LYS A 64 -13.43 -3.62 1.13
C LYS A 64 -12.28 -4.62 1.03
N GLU A 65 -11.63 -4.67 -0.12
CA GLU A 65 -10.46 -5.51 -0.36
C GLU A 65 -9.25 -5.05 0.47
N VAL A 66 -8.99 -3.74 0.53
CA VAL A 66 -7.98 -3.16 1.44
C VAL A 66 -8.20 -3.63 2.88
N LYS A 67 -9.43 -3.51 3.39
CA LYS A 67 -9.77 -3.96 4.76
C LYS A 67 -9.55 -5.46 4.96
N ALA A 68 -9.87 -6.28 3.96
CA ALA A 68 -9.67 -7.73 4.04
C ALA A 68 -8.17 -8.09 4.10
N LEU A 69 -7.33 -7.43 3.30
CA LEU A 69 -5.88 -7.63 3.30
C LEU A 69 -5.25 -7.18 4.62
N LEU A 70 -5.65 -6.03 5.14
CA LEU A 70 -5.21 -5.56 6.47
C LEU A 70 -5.65 -6.52 7.57
N HIS A 71 -6.90 -6.96 7.55
CA HIS A 71 -7.41 -7.93 8.52
C HIS A 71 -6.61 -9.24 8.48
N ALA A 72 -6.33 -9.77 7.29
CA ALA A 72 -5.52 -10.98 7.13
C ALA A 72 -4.09 -10.80 7.70
N HIS A 73 -3.45 -9.67 7.40
CA HIS A 73 -2.11 -9.35 7.91
C HIS A 73 -2.08 -9.30 9.45
N TYR A 74 -2.96 -8.53 10.07
CA TYR A 74 -2.98 -8.40 11.53
C TYR A 74 -3.49 -9.66 12.25
N THR A 75 -4.34 -10.46 11.61
CA THR A 75 -4.73 -11.79 12.14
C THR A 75 -3.52 -12.72 12.19
N LYS A 76 -2.69 -12.72 11.14
CA LYS A 76 -1.48 -13.54 11.10
C LYS A 76 -0.51 -13.17 12.23
N ILE A 77 -0.23 -11.88 12.40
CA ILE A 77 0.64 -11.38 13.49
C ILE A 77 0.09 -11.84 14.86
N ALA A 78 -1.21 -11.65 15.09
CA ALA A 78 -1.83 -12.04 16.36
C ALA A 78 -1.74 -13.55 16.66
N LEU A 79 -1.64 -14.40 15.64
CA LEU A 79 -1.46 -15.85 15.80
C LEU A 79 0.01 -16.26 15.96
N GLU A 80 0.95 -15.50 15.40
CA GLU A 80 2.40 -15.75 15.54
C GLU A 80 2.94 -15.27 16.89
N ASP A 81 2.27 -14.31 17.53
CA ASP A 81 2.59 -13.80 18.87
C ASP A 81 2.05 -14.69 20.02
N ASN A 82 1.35 -15.79 19.73
CA ASN A 82 0.80 -16.76 20.69
C ASN A 82 1.52 -18.12 20.63
#